data_AF-A0A7X4BR17-F1
#
_entry.id   AF-A0A7X4BR17-F1
#
_cell.length_a   1.000
_cell.length_b   1.000
_cell.length_c   1.000
_cell.angle_alpha   90.00
_cell.angle_beta   90.00
_cell.angle_gamma   90.00
#
_symmetry.space_group_name_H-M   'P 1'
#
loop_
_entity.id
_entity.type
_entity.pdbx_description
1 polymer ?
#
loop_
_entity_poly.entity_id
_entity_poly.type
_entity_poly.pdbx_seq_one_letter_code
_entity_poly.pdbx_strand_id
1 'polypeptide(L)'
;MHFQTDRIGVKILMGLGVMVLVLTGCTSAKYQQMQHERDTRREAYEDVRRKDMLKRSRDFLSDDMLGKWRFLELVVEERGGSEDILKVKAARTARRLKGLTLRFWKSGDTAYNYQIEKMMTKTHGTYTTRAVHTEDKPKSGRIHFYPTSGTKIPDLLFNFAKGIPQQVLLSDGETLSTILKIDIPRISMKEKQMDLTLDLGMVLTPDGWLHRGNIRCSFEQVE
;
A
#
# COMPACT_ATOMS: atom_id res chain seq x y z
N MET A 1 55.25 72.79 -15.12
CA MET A 1 54.30 72.55 -14.01
C MET A 1 53.25 71.54 -14.47
N HIS A 2 53.48 70.25 -14.26
CA HIS A 2 52.53 69.17 -14.58
C HIS A 2 52.41 68.26 -13.36
N PHE A 3 51.57 68.61 -12.38
CA PHE A 3 51.38 67.77 -11.17
C PHE A 3 50.05 68.00 -10.42
N GLN A 4 48.98 68.43 -11.10
CA GLN A 4 47.67 68.63 -10.45
C GLN A 4 46.50 67.81 -11.03
N THR A 5 46.63 67.19 -12.21
CA THR A 5 45.56 66.43 -12.86
C THR A 5 45.43 64.98 -12.41
N ASP A 6 46.49 64.36 -11.87
CA ASP A 6 46.46 62.93 -11.51
C ASP A 6 45.74 62.62 -10.19
N ARG A 7 45.67 63.57 -9.26
CA ARG A 7 45.14 63.34 -7.92
C ARG A 7 43.61 63.32 -7.84
N ILE A 8 42.94 63.97 -8.79
CA ILE A 8 41.47 64.05 -8.87
C ILE A 8 40.90 62.79 -9.55
N GLY A 9 41.57 62.29 -10.60
CA GLY A 9 41.17 61.06 -11.30
C GLY A 9 41.19 59.83 -10.40
N VAL A 10 42.23 59.64 -9.59
CA VAL A 10 42.37 58.46 -8.71
C VAL A 10 41.29 58.42 -7.61
N LYS A 11 40.88 59.58 -7.07
CA LYS A 11 39.83 59.64 -6.04
C LYS A 11 38.44 59.33 -6.60
N ILE A 12 38.13 59.80 -7.81
CA ILE A 12 36.87 59.49 -8.48
C ILE A 12 36.83 58.01 -8.89
N LEU A 13 37.95 57.45 -9.36
CA LEU A 13 38.05 56.04 -9.74
C LEU A 13 37.88 55.10 -8.52
N MET A 14 38.50 55.42 -7.38
CA MET A 14 38.33 54.66 -6.14
C MET A 14 36.90 54.75 -5.61
N GLY A 15 36.26 55.93 -5.66
CA GLY A 15 34.87 56.11 -5.26
C GLY A 15 33.90 55.26 -6.11
N LEU A 16 34.10 55.24 -7.43
CA LEU A 16 33.33 54.40 -8.35
C LEU A 16 33.56 52.90 -8.10
N GLY A 17 34.80 52.47 -7.87
CA GLY A 17 35.13 51.08 -7.56
C GLY A 17 34.45 50.56 -6.29
N VAL A 18 34.43 51.37 -5.22
CA VAL A 18 33.73 51.03 -3.97
C VAL A 18 32.21 50.98 -4.18
N MET A 19 31.64 51.91 -4.97
CA MET A 19 30.21 51.92 -5.25
C MET A 19 29.76 50.69 -6.05
N VAL A 20 30.55 50.25 -7.04
CA VAL A 20 30.27 49.02 -7.82
C VAL A 20 30.36 47.76 -6.95
N LEU A 21 31.31 47.71 -6.01
CA LEU A 21 31.46 46.58 -5.07
C LEU A 21 30.29 46.47 -4.08
N VAL A 22 29.78 47.60 -3.57
CA VAL A 22 28.61 47.62 -2.68
C VAL A 22 27.33 47.22 -3.44
N LEU A 23 27.16 47.71 -4.68
CA LEU A 23 26.00 47.36 -5.51
C LEU A 23 25.99 45.88 -5.89
N THR A 24 27.15 45.32 -6.26
CA THR A 24 27.27 43.88 -6.58
C THR A 24 27.06 42.99 -5.35
N GLY A 25 27.57 43.37 -4.17
CA GLY A 25 27.34 42.67 -2.90
C GLY A 25 25.88 42.67 -2.42
N CYS A 26 25.14 43.78 -2.59
CA CYS A 26 23.71 43.82 -2.23
C CYS A 26 22.84 43.00 -3.20
N THR A 27 23.17 43.01 -4.50
CA THR A 27 22.43 42.20 -5.49
C THR A 27 22.68 40.70 -5.30
N SER A 28 23.89 40.27 -4.93
CA SER A 28 24.20 38.86 -4.70
C SER A 28 23.52 38.31 -3.44
N ALA A 29 23.52 39.06 -2.33
CA ALA A 29 22.83 38.67 -1.10
C ALA A 29 21.31 38.56 -1.30
N LYS A 30 20.71 39.53 -2.01
CA LYS A 30 19.28 39.51 -2.34
C LYS A 30 18.93 38.35 -3.30
N TYR A 31 19.82 38.05 -4.25
CA TYR A 31 19.67 36.91 -5.16
C TYR A 31 19.76 35.57 -4.42
N GLN A 32 20.73 35.42 -3.52
CA GLN A 32 20.88 34.23 -2.68
C GLN A 32 19.66 34.02 -1.76
N GLN A 33 19.13 35.10 -1.17
CA GLN A 33 17.92 35.04 -0.34
C GLN A 33 16.69 34.60 -1.16
N MET A 34 16.48 35.18 -2.34
CA MET A 34 15.38 34.77 -3.22
C MET A 34 15.50 33.32 -3.69
N GLN A 35 16.73 32.85 -3.94
CA GLN A 35 16.97 31.46 -4.32
C GLN A 35 16.66 30.50 -3.16
N HIS A 36 17.11 30.83 -1.95
CA HIS A 36 16.80 30.05 -0.75
C HIS A 36 15.28 29.99 -0.49
N GLU A 37 14.56 31.10 -0.62
CA GLU A 37 13.10 31.13 -0.47
C GLU A 37 12.40 30.26 -1.52
N ARG A 38 12.87 30.28 -2.78
CA ARG A 38 12.35 29.41 -3.85
C ARG A 38 12.61 27.94 -3.57
N ASP A 39 13.83 27.60 -3.16
CA ASP A 39 14.21 26.22 -2.86
C ASP A 39 13.43 25.68 -1.66
N THR A 40 13.23 26.50 -0.61
CA THR A 40 12.41 26.14 0.55
C THR A 40 10.95 25.89 0.15
N ARG A 41 10.37 26.76 -0.69
CA ARG A 41 8.99 26.58 -1.19
C ARG A 41 8.87 25.34 -2.08
N ARG A 42 9.87 25.08 -2.91
CA ARG A 42 9.92 23.90 -3.78
C ARG A 42 10.03 22.62 -2.97
N GLU A 43 10.88 22.60 -1.95
CA GLU A 43 11.01 21.45 -1.04
C GLU A 43 9.72 21.19 -0.28
N ALA A 44 9.09 22.23 0.26
CA ALA A 44 7.79 22.11 0.92
C ALA A 44 6.71 21.58 -0.03
N TYR A 45 6.67 22.08 -1.27
CA TYR A 45 5.75 21.58 -2.30
C TYR A 45 6.02 20.10 -2.65
N GLU A 46 7.28 19.72 -2.88
CA GLU A 46 7.65 18.33 -3.19
C GLU A 46 7.45 17.40 -1.99
N ASP A 47 7.60 17.86 -0.75
CA ASP A 47 7.26 17.11 0.45
C ASP A 47 5.75 16.86 0.55
N VAL A 48 4.92 17.89 0.34
CA VAL A 48 3.45 17.74 0.28
C VAL A 48 3.05 16.79 -0.85
N ARG A 49 3.65 16.94 -2.04
CA ARG A 49 3.38 16.07 -3.19
C ARG A 49 3.78 14.61 -2.90
N ARG A 50 4.95 14.37 -2.29
CA ARG A 50 5.37 13.01 -1.89
C ARG A 50 4.43 12.40 -0.86
N LYS A 51 4.01 13.18 0.14
CA LYS A 51 3.02 12.75 1.14
C LYS A 51 1.66 12.44 0.52
N ASP A 52 1.19 13.26 -0.41
CA ASP A 52 -0.06 13.03 -1.14
C ASP A 52 0.05 11.78 -2.04
N MET A 53 1.15 11.61 -2.76
CA MET A 53 1.38 10.42 -3.58
C MET A 53 1.47 9.13 -2.74
N LEU A 54 2.15 9.18 -1.59
CA LEU A 54 2.17 8.09 -0.62
C LEU A 54 0.76 7.80 -0.10
N LYS A 55 -0.02 8.83 0.24
CA LYS A 55 -1.41 8.70 0.69
C LYS A 55 -2.33 8.17 -0.41
N ARG A 56 -2.12 8.49 -1.69
CA ARG A 56 -2.86 7.91 -2.82
C ARG A 56 -2.48 6.46 -3.12
N SER A 57 -1.22 6.10 -2.84
CA SER A 57 -0.73 4.71 -2.99
C SER A 57 -1.20 3.81 -1.85
N ARG A 58 -1.39 4.39 -0.67
CA ARG A 58 -2.06 3.81 0.49
C ARG A 58 -3.57 4.04 0.33
N ASP A 59 -4.40 3.19 0.90
CA ASP A 59 -5.85 3.39 0.92
C ASP A 59 -6.54 3.47 -0.46
N PHE A 60 -5.85 3.03 -1.52
CA PHE A 60 -6.30 3.07 -2.93
C PHE A 60 -7.68 2.45 -3.18
N LEU A 61 -8.06 1.42 -2.41
CA LEU A 61 -9.37 0.74 -2.50
C LEU A 61 -10.30 1.07 -1.34
N SER A 62 -9.85 1.84 -0.35
CA SER A 62 -10.55 1.95 0.92
C SER A 62 -11.89 2.71 0.79
N ASP A 63 -12.00 3.65 -0.15
CA ASP A 63 -13.27 4.33 -0.45
C ASP A 63 -14.27 3.39 -1.15
N ASP A 64 -13.80 2.56 -2.09
CA ASP A 64 -14.63 1.57 -2.80
C ASP A 64 -15.15 0.46 -1.85
N MET A 65 -14.46 0.25 -0.71
CA MET A 65 -14.83 -0.74 0.30
C MET A 65 -15.88 -0.25 1.30
N LEU A 66 -16.19 1.05 1.35
CA LEU A 66 -17.10 1.60 2.36
C LEU A 66 -18.49 0.95 2.26
N GLY A 67 -19.12 0.73 3.42
CA GLY A 67 -20.44 0.11 3.51
C GLY A 67 -20.41 -1.27 4.16
N LYS A 68 -21.48 -2.03 3.97
CA LYS A 68 -21.69 -3.34 4.58
C LYS A 68 -21.63 -4.42 3.52
N TRP A 69 -20.92 -5.49 3.85
CA TRP A 69 -20.60 -6.60 2.97
C TRP A 69 -21.02 -7.90 3.63
N ARG A 70 -21.76 -8.75 2.90
CA ARG A 70 -22.20 -10.06 3.36
C ARG A 70 -21.36 -11.14 2.71
N PHE A 71 -20.94 -12.12 3.50
CA PHE A 71 -20.24 -13.29 2.99
C PHE A 71 -21.09 -14.01 1.94
N LEU A 72 -20.50 -14.22 0.76
CA LEU A 72 -21.14 -14.90 -0.36
C LEU A 72 -20.64 -16.35 -0.45
N GLU A 73 -19.34 -16.53 -0.63
CA GLU A 73 -18.74 -17.84 -0.86
C GLU A 73 -17.26 -17.89 -0.48
N LEU A 74 -16.76 -19.13 -0.35
CA LEU A 74 -15.34 -19.41 -0.22
C LEU A 74 -14.98 -20.56 -1.16
N VAL A 75 -14.10 -20.28 -2.11
CA VAL A 75 -13.74 -21.16 -3.22
C VAL A 75 -12.25 -21.42 -3.20
N VAL A 76 -11.86 -22.66 -3.50
CA VAL A 76 -10.47 -23.04 -3.71
C VAL A 76 -10.27 -23.27 -5.21
N GLU A 77 -9.54 -22.37 -5.84
CA GLU A 77 -9.23 -22.36 -7.26
C GLU A 77 -7.91 -23.09 -7.50
N GLU A 78 -7.92 -24.42 -7.47
CA GLU A 78 -6.71 -25.26 -7.59
C GLU A 78 -6.34 -25.60 -9.04
N ARG A 79 -5.02 -25.71 -9.32
CA ARG A 79 -4.47 -26.43 -10.47
C ARG A 79 -3.45 -27.46 -9.99
N GLY A 80 -3.79 -28.75 -10.14
CA GLY A 80 -2.84 -29.86 -9.96
C GLY A 80 -3.00 -30.67 -8.67
N GLY A 81 -3.68 -31.82 -8.79
CA GLY A 81 -3.18 -33.11 -8.30
C GLY A 81 -3.47 -33.55 -6.86
N SER A 82 -3.42 -32.69 -5.85
CA SER A 82 -3.66 -33.17 -4.48
C SER A 82 -4.27 -32.10 -3.62
N GLU A 83 -5.60 -32.07 -3.41
CA GLU A 83 -6.19 -31.26 -2.32
C GLU A 83 -7.73 -31.40 -2.13
N ASP A 84 -8.33 -32.59 -2.32
CA ASP A 84 -9.72 -32.83 -1.86
C ASP A 84 -9.91 -32.46 -0.38
N ILE A 85 -8.87 -32.65 0.44
CA ILE A 85 -8.85 -32.26 1.85
C ILE A 85 -8.97 -30.74 2.02
N LEU A 86 -8.32 -29.93 1.18
CA LEU A 86 -8.40 -28.47 1.30
C LEU A 86 -9.77 -27.97 0.88
N LYS A 87 -10.34 -28.51 -0.20
CA LYS A 87 -11.73 -28.22 -0.60
C LYS A 87 -12.73 -28.59 0.50
N VAL A 88 -12.54 -29.74 1.17
CA VAL A 88 -13.39 -30.15 2.30
C VAL A 88 -13.23 -29.18 3.49
N LYS A 89 -12.00 -28.79 3.83
CA LYS A 89 -11.72 -27.80 4.88
C LYS A 89 -12.30 -26.42 4.56
N ALA A 90 -12.20 -26.00 3.30
CA ALA A 90 -12.76 -24.78 2.77
C ALA A 90 -14.30 -24.81 2.87
N ALA A 91 -14.95 -25.88 2.41
CA ALA A 91 -16.39 -26.06 2.51
C ALA A 91 -16.88 -26.04 3.97
N ARG A 92 -16.15 -26.68 4.89
CA ARG A 92 -16.44 -26.60 6.34
C ARG A 92 -16.30 -25.17 6.87
N THR A 93 -15.28 -24.45 6.43
CA THR A 93 -15.07 -23.04 6.80
C THR A 93 -16.18 -22.16 6.25
N ALA A 94 -16.55 -22.31 4.98
CA ALA A 94 -17.64 -21.57 4.33
C ALA A 94 -18.97 -21.72 5.09
N ARG A 95 -19.31 -22.94 5.54
CA ARG A 95 -20.48 -23.19 6.38
C ARG A 95 -20.43 -22.40 7.69
N ARG A 96 -19.25 -22.31 8.32
CA ARG A 96 -19.06 -21.49 9.52
C ARG A 96 -19.19 -20.01 9.21
N LEU A 97 -18.76 -19.54 8.05
CA LEU A 97 -18.81 -18.12 7.65
C LEU A 97 -20.21 -17.68 7.20
N LYS A 98 -21.18 -18.58 7.03
CA LYS A 98 -22.55 -18.23 6.69
C LYS A 98 -23.12 -17.19 7.67
N GLY A 99 -23.66 -16.09 7.13
CA GLY A 99 -24.20 -14.97 7.90
C GLY A 99 -23.15 -14.00 8.46
N LEU A 100 -21.87 -14.18 8.14
CA LEU A 100 -20.82 -13.20 8.42
C LEU A 100 -21.09 -11.92 7.63
N THR A 101 -20.97 -10.77 8.30
CA THR A 101 -20.92 -9.47 7.65
C THR A 101 -19.67 -8.70 8.05
N LEU A 102 -19.11 -7.96 7.09
CA LEU A 102 -18.04 -6.99 7.28
C LEU A 102 -18.63 -5.60 7.06
N ARG A 103 -18.28 -4.66 7.94
CA ARG A 103 -18.62 -3.26 7.76
C ARG A 103 -17.34 -2.44 7.70
N PHE A 104 -17.25 -1.57 6.71
CA PHE A 104 -16.15 -0.62 6.58
C PHE A 104 -16.69 0.81 6.64
N TRP A 105 -15.99 1.67 7.38
CA TRP A 105 -16.32 3.08 7.48
C TRP A 105 -15.08 3.93 7.68
N LYS A 106 -15.20 5.21 7.39
CA LYS A 106 -14.16 6.20 7.60
C LYS A 106 -14.41 6.96 8.91
N SER A 107 -13.40 7.07 9.78
CA SER A 107 -13.42 8.00 10.92
C SER A 107 -12.57 9.22 10.58
N GLY A 108 -13.21 10.36 10.37
CA GLY A 108 -12.53 11.58 9.93
C GLY A 108 -11.81 11.41 8.59
N ASP A 109 -10.71 12.13 8.40
CA ASP A 109 -10.00 12.17 7.11
C ASP A 109 -8.82 11.20 6.98
N THR A 110 -8.52 10.46 8.05
CA THR A 110 -7.23 9.78 8.20
C THR A 110 -7.31 8.29 8.47
N ALA A 111 -8.45 7.76 8.93
CA ALA A 111 -8.55 6.36 9.34
C ALA A 111 -9.73 5.64 8.70
N TYR A 112 -9.43 4.48 8.11
CA TYR A 112 -10.42 3.51 7.69
C TYR A 112 -10.53 2.40 8.72
N ASN A 113 -11.76 2.10 9.08
CA ASN A 113 -12.11 1.16 10.15
C ASN A 113 -12.90 0.01 9.56
N TYR A 114 -12.79 -1.14 10.22
CA TYR A 114 -13.59 -2.31 9.91
C TYR A 114 -14.22 -2.88 11.17
N GLN A 115 -15.33 -3.58 10.97
CA GLN A 115 -15.98 -4.40 11.99
C GLN A 115 -16.44 -5.70 11.36
N ILE A 116 -16.20 -6.79 12.07
CA ILE A 116 -16.78 -8.09 11.78
C ILE A 116 -17.99 -8.27 12.68
N GLU A 117 -19.13 -8.56 12.07
CA GLU A 117 -20.34 -8.94 12.76
C GLU A 117 -20.64 -10.40 12.44
N LYS A 118 -20.60 -11.23 13.49
CA LYS A 118 -20.99 -12.62 13.42
C LYS A 118 -21.53 -13.05 14.78
N MET A 119 -22.84 -13.31 14.83
CA MET A 119 -23.55 -13.69 16.06
C MET A 119 -23.30 -12.69 17.22
N MET A 120 -22.35 -13.00 18.11
CA MET A 120 -22.08 -12.28 19.36
C MET A 120 -20.64 -11.73 19.47
N THR A 121 -19.76 -12.05 18.52
CA THR A 121 -18.37 -11.58 18.53
C THR A 121 -18.24 -10.35 17.65
N LYS A 122 -17.87 -9.21 18.25
CA LYS A 122 -17.52 -7.98 17.53
C LYS A 122 -16.00 -7.86 17.48
N THR A 123 -15.43 -8.18 16.33
CA THR A 123 -14.03 -7.83 16.04
C THR A 123 -14.02 -6.49 15.34
N HIS A 124 -13.14 -5.58 15.70
CA HIS A 124 -12.98 -4.32 15.00
C HIS A 124 -11.53 -3.86 15.00
N GLY A 125 -11.22 -2.94 14.09
CA GLY A 125 -9.89 -2.36 13.98
C GLY A 125 -9.80 -1.39 12.82
N THR A 126 -8.58 -1.08 12.42
CA THR A 126 -8.30 -0.24 11.25
C THR A 126 -7.72 -1.09 10.12
N TYR A 127 -7.75 -0.56 8.91
CA TYR A 127 -7.10 -1.22 7.78
C TYR A 127 -6.44 -0.20 6.86
N THR A 128 -5.47 -0.68 6.10
CA THR A 128 -4.92 0.07 4.97
C THR A 128 -4.93 -0.79 3.72
N THR A 129 -5.12 -0.17 2.58
CA THR A 129 -4.94 -0.84 1.29
C THR A 129 -3.69 -0.33 0.60
N ARG A 130 -3.14 -1.12 -0.33
CA ARG A 130 -2.00 -0.73 -1.16
C ARG A 130 -2.23 -1.21 -2.56
N ALA A 131 -2.06 -0.33 -3.55
CA ALA A 131 -2.10 -0.72 -4.94
C ALA A 131 -0.99 -1.75 -5.26
N VAL A 132 -1.34 -2.79 -6.01
CA VAL A 132 -0.37 -3.64 -6.70
C VAL A 132 -0.34 -3.15 -8.13
N HIS A 133 0.82 -2.73 -8.64
CA HIS A 133 0.96 -2.24 -10.01
C HIS A 133 0.58 -3.35 -11.00
N THR A 134 -0.65 -3.30 -11.48
CA THR A 134 -1.15 -4.05 -12.62
C THR A 134 -2.27 -3.20 -13.21
N GLU A 135 -2.13 -2.78 -14.46
CA GLU A 135 -3.07 -1.93 -15.20
C GLU A 135 -4.38 -2.64 -15.57
N ASP A 136 -4.80 -3.64 -14.79
CA ASP A 136 -5.94 -4.49 -15.12
C ASP A 136 -7.17 -4.23 -14.25
N LYS A 137 -8.33 -4.33 -14.91
CA LYS A 137 -9.63 -4.52 -14.26
C LYS A 137 -9.76 -6.01 -13.89
N PRO A 138 -10.24 -6.36 -12.68
CA PRO A 138 -10.78 -5.49 -11.63
C PRO A 138 -9.71 -4.74 -10.82
N LYS A 139 -10.09 -3.58 -10.25
CA LYS A 139 -9.19 -2.84 -9.36
C LYS A 139 -8.74 -3.76 -8.22
N SER A 140 -7.44 -3.96 -8.08
CA SER A 140 -6.87 -4.91 -7.13
C SER A 140 -5.70 -4.33 -6.36
N GLY A 141 -5.44 -4.91 -5.20
CA GLY A 141 -4.41 -4.45 -4.28
C GLY A 141 -4.12 -5.47 -3.19
N ARG A 142 -3.43 -5.00 -2.16
CA ARG A 142 -3.23 -5.72 -0.89
C ARG A 142 -3.95 -4.99 0.22
N ILE A 143 -4.49 -5.72 1.18
CA ILE A 143 -5.11 -5.16 2.37
C ILE A 143 -4.39 -5.64 3.62
N HIS A 144 -4.15 -4.72 4.54
CA HIS A 144 -3.59 -5.01 5.86
C HIS A 144 -4.62 -4.62 6.91
N PHE A 145 -4.94 -5.58 7.78
CA PHE A 145 -5.85 -5.38 8.90
C PHE A 145 -5.07 -5.21 10.20
N TYR A 146 -5.41 -4.19 10.96
CA TYR A 146 -4.86 -3.89 12.27
C TYR A 146 -5.98 -4.06 13.31
N PRO A 147 -6.17 -5.27 13.88
CA PRO A 147 -7.22 -5.50 14.85
C PRO A 147 -6.96 -4.70 16.12
N THR A 148 -7.98 -3.98 16.59
CA THR A 148 -8.01 -3.37 17.92
C THR A 148 -8.60 -4.34 18.94
N SER A 149 -9.55 -5.18 18.51
CA SER A 149 -10.17 -6.23 19.33
C SER A 149 -10.64 -7.40 18.48
N GLY A 150 -10.61 -8.60 19.05
CA GLY A 150 -11.07 -9.83 18.42
C GLY A 150 -10.03 -10.53 17.53
N THR A 151 -10.49 -11.40 16.64
CA THR A 151 -9.64 -12.24 15.79
C THR A 151 -9.25 -11.51 14.50
N LYS A 152 -8.03 -11.71 14.00
CA LYS A 152 -7.61 -11.19 12.70
C LYS A 152 -8.52 -11.73 11.58
N ILE A 153 -8.96 -10.87 10.65
CA ILE A 153 -9.77 -11.30 9.49
C ILE A 153 -9.09 -12.44 8.72
N PRO A 154 -7.79 -12.37 8.38
CA PRO A 154 -7.15 -13.46 7.66
C PRO A 154 -7.18 -14.80 8.42
N ASP A 155 -7.05 -14.79 9.74
CA ASP A 155 -7.17 -16.01 10.55
C ASP A 155 -8.60 -16.56 10.54
N LEU A 156 -9.61 -15.68 10.58
CA LEU A 156 -11.01 -16.10 10.50
C LEU A 156 -11.32 -16.78 9.16
N LEU A 157 -10.79 -16.23 8.07
CA LEU A 157 -11.12 -16.66 6.71
C LEU A 157 -10.26 -17.84 6.24
N PHE A 158 -8.97 -17.86 6.59
CA PHE A 158 -7.97 -18.70 5.93
C PHE A 158 -7.16 -19.60 6.87
N ASN A 159 -7.38 -19.59 8.20
CA ASN A 159 -6.58 -20.42 9.11
C ASN A 159 -6.70 -21.93 8.83
N PHE A 160 -7.72 -22.39 8.10
CA PHE A 160 -7.79 -23.79 7.66
C PHE A 160 -6.69 -24.18 6.66
N ALA A 161 -6.09 -23.20 5.98
CA ALA A 161 -4.95 -23.35 5.08
C ALA A 161 -3.60 -23.24 5.81
N LYS A 162 -3.60 -22.97 7.13
CA LYS A 162 -2.38 -22.92 7.91
C LYS A 162 -1.71 -24.30 7.94
N GLY A 163 -0.39 -24.31 7.76
CA GLY A 163 0.39 -25.55 7.75
C GLY A 163 0.39 -26.27 6.41
N ILE A 164 -0.22 -25.71 5.36
CA ILE A 164 0.04 -26.18 3.99
C ILE A 164 1.50 -25.81 3.67
N PRO A 165 2.35 -26.80 3.35
CA PRO A 165 3.72 -26.53 2.96
C PRO A 165 3.73 -25.92 1.56
N GLN A 166 4.34 -24.75 1.45
CA GLN A 166 4.81 -24.20 0.19
C GLN A 166 6.18 -24.85 -0.06
N GLN A 167 6.26 -25.75 -1.04
CA GLN A 167 7.49 -26.47 -1.36
C GLN A 167 8.18 -25.83 -2.56
N VAL A 168 9.41 -25.41 -2.34
CA VAL A 168 10.34 -24.91 -3.34
C VAL A 168 11.49 -25.89 -3.39
N LEU A 169 11.70 -26.57 -4.52
CA LEU A 169 12.94 -27.31 -4.72
C LEU A 169 14.03 -26.29 -5.08
N LEU A 170 15.14 -26.39 -4.37
CA LEU A 170 16.35 -25.62 -4.63
C LEU A 170 17.16 -26.28 -5.75
N SER A 171 18.08 -25.50 -6.31
CA SER A 171 18.96 -25.92 -7.41
C SER A 171 19.92 -27.06 -7.04
N ASP A 172 20.12 -27.31 -5.75
CA ASP A 172 20.94 -28.41 -5.19
C ASP A 172 20.14 -29.69 -4.94
N GLY A 173 18.83 -29.70 -5.24
CA GLY A 173 17.93 -30.83 -5.01
C GLY A 173 17.31 -30.86 -3.62
N GLU A 174 17.59 -29.89 -2.74
CA GLU A 174 16.92 -29.76 -1.44
C GLU A 174 15.50 -29.20 -1.59
N THR A 175 14.57 -29.61 -0.73
CA THR A 175 13.21 -29.05 -0.70
C THR A 175 13.08 -28.06 0.46
N LEU A 176 12.95 -26.78 0.15
CA LEU A 176 12.51 -25.77 1.10
C LEU A 176 10.99 -25.84 1.26
N SER A 177 10.53 -26.28 2.42
CA SER A 177 9.13 -26.12 2.81
C SER A 177 8.97 -24.84 3.64
N THR A 178 8.36 -23.80 3.07
CA THR A 178 7.90 -22.64 3.84
C THR A 178 6.45 -22.82 4.23
N ILE A 179 6.09 -22.36 5.43
CA ILE A 179 4.68 -22.32 5.85
C ILE A 179 4.03 -21.12 5.18
N LEU A 180 2.87 -21.34 4.56
CA LEU A 180 2.07 -20.29 3.95
C LEU A 180 1.80 -19.14 4.95
N LYS A 181 2.21 -17.91 4.58
CA LYS A 181 1.94 -16.70 5.38
C LYS A 181 0.55 -16.15 5.04
N ILE A 182 -0.35 -16.18 6.02
CA ILE A 182 -1.76 -15.77 5.87
C ILE A 182 -1.93 -14.24 6.04
N ASP A 183 -0.89 -13.50 6.39
CA ASP A 183 -1.02 -12.15 6.95
C ASP A 183 -1.52 -11.06 5.98
N ILE A 184 -1.39 -11.22 4.66
CA ILE A 184 -1.71 -10.16 3.68
C ILE A 184 -2.51 -10.74 2.51
N PRO A 185 -3.85 -10.76 2.57
CA PRO A 185 -4.64 -11.16 1.42
C PRO A 185 -4.56 -10.10 0.32
N ARG A 186 -4.64 -10.56 -0.93
CA ARG A 186 -5.00 -9.70 -2.05
C ARG A 186 -6.46 -9.31 -1.92
N ILE A 187 -6.79 -8.10 -2.33
CA ILE A 187 -8.16 -7.62 -2.42
C ILE A 187 -8.45 -7.23 -3.87
N SER A 188 -9.64 -7.56 -4.36
CA SER A 188 -10.14 -7.09 -5.64
C SER A 188 -11.59 -6.65 -5.52
N MET A 189 -11.91 -5.54 -6.19
CA MET A 189 -13.25 -4.95 -6.21
C MET A 189 -13.84 -5.03 -7.61
N LYS A 190 -15.03 -5.61 -7.73
CA LYS A 190 -15.80 -5.64 -8.97
C LYS A 190 -17.24 -5.26 -8.67
N GLU A 191 -17.63 -4.04 -9.03
CA GLU A 191 -18.98 -3.50 -8.77
C GLU A 191 -19.38 -3.66 -7.30
N LYS A 192 -20.37 -4.50 -7.01
CA LYS A 192 -20.87 -4.80 -5.65
C LYS A 192 -20.25 -6.05 -5.04
N GLN A 193 -19.14 -6.52 -5.58
CA GLN A 193 -18.42 -7.69 -5.06
C GLN A 193 -17.01 -7.31 -4.63
N MET A 194 -16.65 -7.78 -3.43
CA MET A 194 -15.32 -7.70 -2.86
C MET A 194 -14.79 -9.11 -2.67
N ASP A 195 -13.62 -9.39 -3.24
CA ASP A 195 -12.95 -10.67 -3.06
C ASP A 195 -11.66 -10.48 -2.27
N LEU A 196 -11.51 -11.27 -1.21
CA LEU A 196 -10.26 -11.44 -0.48
C LEU A 196 -9.62 -12.76 -0.92
N THR A 197 -8.40 -12.68 -1.44
CA THR A 197 -7.72 -13.81 -2.05
C THR A 197 -6.41 -14.11 -1.34
N LEU A 198 -6.22 -15.37 -0.96
CA LEU A 198 -4.97 -15.91 -0.46
C LEU A 198 -4.30 -16.71 -1.58
N ASP A 199 -3.08 -16.30 -1.91
CA ASP A 199 -2.23 -16.94 -2.92
C ASP A 199 -1.57 -18.19 -2.30
N LEU A 200 -1.81 -19.38 -2.86
CA LEU A 200 -1.21 -20.62 -2.38
C LEU A 200 0.25 -20.78 -2.83
N GLY A 201 0.71 -19.90 -3.71
CA GLY A 201 2.07 -19.85 -4.22
C GLY A 201 2.38 -20.94 -5.23
N MET A 202 3.68 -21.06 -5.49
CA MET A 202 4.23 -22.00 -6.46
C MET A 202 4.66 -23.29 -5.77
N VAL A 203 4.53 -24.41 -6.49
CA VAL A 203 5.14 -25.69 -6.16
C VAL A 203 6.00 -26.14 -7.33
N LEU A 204 7.15 -26.74 -7.04
CA LEU A 204 7.90 -27.42 -8.09
C LEU A 204 7.34 -28.82 -8.31
N THR A 205 7.05 -29.13 -9.58
CA THR A 205 6.64 -30.46 -10.06
C THR A 205 7.71 -31.02 -11.01
N PRO A 206 7.68 -32.32 -11.36
CA PRO A 206 8.59 -32.87 -12.37
C PRO A 206 8.55 -32.12 -13.71
N ASP A 207 7.39 -31.53 -14.05
CA ASP A 207 7.17 -30.76 -15.28
C ASP A 207 7.52 -29.26 -15.13
N GLY A 208 8.10 -28.87 -13.99
CA GLY A 208 8.50 -27.50 -13.69
C GLY A 208 7.61 -26.80 -12.67
N TRP A 209 7.68 -25.47 -12.67
CA TRP A 209 6.96 -24.62 -11.71
C TRP A 209 5.47 -24.60 -12.00
N LEU A 210 4.66 -25.03 -11.03
CA LEU A 210 3.21 -24.99 -11.11
C LEU A 210 2.64 -24.02 -10.07
N HIS A 211 1.80 -23.10 -10.53
CA HIS A 211 0.98 -22.27 -9.63
C HIS A 211 -0.11 -23.14 -9.01
N ARG A 212 -0.11 -23.31 -7.68
CA ARG A 212 -1.10 -24.17 -7.00
C ARG A 212 -2.51 -23.62 -7.07
N GLY A 213 -2.63 -22.31 -7.27
CA GLY A 213 -3.91 -21.64 -7.32
C GLY A 213 -4.13 -20.71 -6.13
N ASN A 214 -5.39 -20.43 -5.84
CA ASN A 214 -5.79 -19.43 -4.84
C ASN A 214 -6.94 -19.93 -3.98
N ILE A 215 -7.07 -19.36 -2.77
CA ILE A 215 -8.30 -19.42 -1.98
C ILE A 215 -8.97 -18.05 -2.08
N ARG A 216 -10.16 -18.00 -2.65
CA ARG A 216 -10.97 -16.78 -2.77
C ARG A 216 -12.11 -16.80 -1.77
N CYS A 217 -12.25 -15.73 -1.00
CA CYS A 217 -13.39 -15.47 -0.13
C CYS A 217 -14.14 -14.23 -0.65
N SER A 218 -15.36 -14.44 -1.13
CA SER A 218 -16.16 -13.43 -1.82
C SER A 218 -17.21 -12.83 -0.88
N PHE A 219 -17.47 -11.54 -1.06
CA PHE A 219 -18.49 -10.79 -0.33
C PHE A 219 -19.31 -9.94 -1.30
N GLU A 220 -20.61 -9.82 -1.04
CA GLU A 220 -21.50 -8.92 -1.77
C GLU A 220 -21.85 -7.70 -0.92
N GLN A 221 -21.96 -6.53 -1.54
CA GLN A 221 -22.39 -5.32 -0.87
C GLN A 221 -23.89 -5.38 -0.60
N VAL A 222 -24.29 -5.08 0.64
CA VAL A 222 -25.69 -5.08 1.08
C VAL A 222 -26.19 -3.71 1.53
N GLU A 223 -25.29 -2.79 1.93
CA GLU A 223 -25.59 -1.39 2.29
C GLU A 223 -24.42 -0.47 1.93
#